data_AF-A0A0J7XL49-F1
#
_entry.id   AF-A0A0J7XL49-F1
#
_cell.length_a   1.000
_cell.length_b   1.000
_cell.length_c   1.000
_cell.angle_alpha   90.00
_cell.angle_beta   90.00
_cell.angle_gamma   90.00
#
_symmetry.space_group_name_H-M   'P 1'
#
loop_
_entity.id
_entity.type
_entity.pdbx_description
1 polymer ?
#
loop_
_entity_poly.entity_id
_entity_poly.type
_entity_poly.pdbx_seq_one_letter_code
_entity_poly.pdbx_strand_id
1 'polypeptide(L)'
;MSAQITDRVLTCYRIGDPDGAHPIYDSEGARLYPGRWNTAASPIIYTSEHYSTAMLEKLVHANTVMPANQHYIRITIPNGVSYEVFPTAKFSGWDGKREDICKTFGEAWFAAGRSALLLVPSIPARVERNILINPAHPDAQAISFDLPEPIWWDDRLYG
;
A
#
# COMPACT_ATOMS: atom_id res chain seq x y z
N MET A 1 -19.56 -4.03 6.02
CA MET A 1 -18.97 -3.25 7.13
C MET A 1 -19.12 -1.79 6.74
N SER A 2 -19.55 -0.91 7.65
CA SER A 2 -19.65 0.51 7.34
C SER A 2 -18.25 1.12 7.35
N ALA A 3 -17.92 1.91 6.33
CA ALA A 3 -16.72 2.70 6.33
C ALA A 3 -16.70 3.64 7.54
N GLN A 4 -15.52 3.82 8.11
CA GLN A 4 -15.23 4.77 9.18
C GLN A 4 -14.58 6.01 8.59
N ILE A 5 -14.47 7.08 9.39
CA ILE A 5 -13.84 8.34 8.98
C ILE A 5 -12.61 8.58 9.86
N THR A 6 -11.50 8.97 9.25
CA THR A 6 -10.29 9.35 9.99
C THR A 6 -10.56 10.57 10.88
N ASP A 7 -10.22 10.45 12.17
CA ASP A 7 -10.39 11.50 13.18
C ASP A 7 -9.16 12.42 13.31
N ARG A 8 -8.08 12.08 12.61
CA ARG A 8 -6.78 12.74 12.65
C ARG A 8 -6.09 12.61 11.30
N VAL A 9 -5.05 13.41 11.10
CA VAL A 9 -4.14 13.26 9.97
C VAL A 9 -3.36 11.96 10.13
N LEU A 10 -3.32 11.15 9.07
CA LEU A 10 -2.46 9.98 8.98
C LEU A 10 -1.30 10.27 8.03
N THR A 11 -0.20 9.55 8.21
CA THR A 11 0.94 9.57 7.29
C THR A 11 1.22 8.15 6.85
N CYS A 12 1.53 7.97 5.58
CA CYS A 12 2.05 6.71 5.06
C CYS A 12 3.18 6.97 4.06
N TYR A 13 3.84 5.89 3.65
CA TYR A 13 5.04 5.93 2.84
C TYR A 13 4.91 4.96 1.68
N ARG A 14 5.43 5.35 0.53
CA ARG A 14 5.55 4.49 -0.65
C ARG A 14 6.93 4.64 -1.24
N ILE A 15 7.49 3.53 -1.70
CA ILE A 15 8.82 3.48 -2.33
C ILE A 15 8.68 3.04 -3.78
N GLY A 16 9.29 3.80 -4.68
CA GLY A 16 9.34 3.50 -6.11
C GLY A 16 10.60 4.06 -6.77
N ASP A 17 10.77 3.73 -8.04
CA ASP A 17 11.82 4.30 -8.88
C ASP A 17 11.27 5.57 -9.54
N PRO A 18 11.86 6.76 -9.32
CA PRO A 18 11.40 8.00 -9.95
C PRO A 18 11.60 7.99 -11.48
N ASP A 19 12.52 7.17 -12.00
CA ASP A 19 12.76 6.98 -13.43
C ASP A 19 11.99 5.76 -13.98
N GLY A 20 11.12 5.15 -13.17
CA GLY A 20 10.28 4.04 -13.55
C GLY A 20 9.23 4.43 -14.62
N ALA A 21 8.63 3.42 -15.24
CA ALA A 21 7.63 3.62 -16.31
C ALA A 21 6.38 4.39 -15.85
N HIS A 22 6.11 4.43 -14.54
CA HIS A 22 4.97 5.11 -13.94
C HIS A 22 5.44 5.95 -12.74
N PRO A 23 4.80 7.09 -12.44
CA PRO A 23 5.08 7.87 -11.26
C PRO A 23 4.98 7.04 -9.98
N ILE A 24 5.73 7.43 -8.93
CA ILE A 24 5.69 6.71 -7.65
C ILE A 24 4.27 6.68 -7.08
N TYR A 25 3.56 7.82 -7.07
CA TYR A 25 2.15 7.90 -6.65
C TYR A 25 1.21 7.55 -7.81
N ASP A 26 1.17 6.28 -8.20
CA ASP A 26 0.31 5.79 -9.27
C ASP A 26 -0.09 4.31 -9.06
N SER A 27 -1.23 3.91 -9.65
CA SER A 27 -1.79 2.56 -9.53
C SER A 27 -1.57 1.66 -10.75
N GLU A 28 -1.01 2.14 -11.86
CA GLU A 28 -0.84 1.34 -13.09
C GLU A 28 0.08 0.14 -12.87
N GLY A 29 1.12 0.29 -12.05
CA GLY A 29 1.97 -0.83 -11.65
C GLY A 29 1.17 -1.96 -10.99
N ALA A 30 0.21 -1.63 -10.13
CA ALA A 30 -0.68 -2.61 -9.50
C ALA A 30 -1.73 -3.17 -10.48
N ARG A 31 -2.09 -2.43 -11.53
CA ARG A 31 -2.96 -2.93 -12.61
C ARG A 31 -2.25 -3.99 -13.44
N LEU A 32 -1.00 -3.71 -13.84
CA LEU A 32 -0.18 -4.57 -14.70
C LEU A 32 0.38 -5.78 -13.93
N TYR A 33 0.77 -5.58 -12.68
CA TYR A 33 1.37 -6.59 -11.81
C TYR A 33 0.63 -6.60 -10.46
N PRO A 34 -0.54 -7.27 -10.37
CA PRO A 34 -1.37 -7.21 -9.18
C PRO A 34 -0.72 -7.85 -7.95
N GLY A 35 -0.67 -7.08 -6.86
CA GLY A 35 -0.20 -7.54 -5.56
C GLY A 35 -1.25 -8.33 -4.78
N ARG A 36 -0.95 -8.63 -3.51
CA ARG A 36 -1.78 -9.49 -2.64
C ARG A 36 -3.24 -9.06 -2.53
N TRP A 37 -3.50 -7.76 -2.53
CA TRP A 37 -4.81 -7.17 -2.22
C TRP A 37 -5.55 -6.65 -3.45
N ASN A 38 -5.08 -6.98 -4.67
CA ASN A 38 -5.75 -6.52 -5.87
C ASN A 38 -5.63 -7.46 -7.07
N THR A 39 -6.47 -7.19 -8.05
CA THR A 39 -6.44 -7.76 -9.40
C THR A 39 -6.22 -6.64 -10.41
N ALA A 40 -6.06 -6.99 -11.69
CA ALA A 40 -5.98 -6.01 -12.76
C ALA A 40 -7.27 -5.16 -12.90
N ALA A 41 -8.41 -5.64 -12.39
CA ALA A 41 -9.67 -4.91 -12.36
C ALA A 41 -9.79 -3.93 -11.17
N SER A 42 -8.84 -3.96 -10.24
CA SER A 42 -8.83 -3.12 -9.02
C SER A 42 -7.47 -2.44 -8.85
N PRO A 43 -7.10 -1.48 -9.72
CA PRO A 43 -5.84 -0.76 -9.59
C PRO A 43 -5.82 0.09 -8.32
N ILE A 44 -4.91 -0.22 -7.39
CA ILE A 44 -4.78 0.44 -6.08
C ILE A 44 -3.35 0.91 -5.83
N ILE A 45 -3.19 1.91 -4.97
CA ILE A 45 -1.88 2.37 -4.52
C ILE A 45 -1.56 1.70 -3.18
N TYR A 46 -0.52 0.87 -3.18
CA TYR A 46 0.05 0.26 -1.97
C TYR A 46 0.97 1.25 -1.26
N THR A 47 0.77 1.40 0.05
CA THR A 47 1.61 2.20 0.94
C THR A 47 1.76 1.48 2.29
N SER A 48 2.73 1.89 3.10
CA SER A 48 2.93 1.40 4.46
C SER A 48 2.78 2.53 5.47
N GLU A 49 2.19 2.27 6.63
CA GLU A 49 1.99 3.28 7.69
C GLU A 49 3.33 3.85 8.19
N HIS A 50 4.38 3.03 8.19
CA HIS A 50 5.72 3.44 8.58
C HIS A 50 6.73 3.27 7.43
N TYR A 51 7.70 4.18 7.39
CA TYR A 51 8.79 4.17 6.42
C TYR A 51 9.60 2.86 6.47
N SER A 52 9.93 2.38 7.68
CA SER A 52 10.63 1.11 7.89
C SER A 52 9.87 -0.08 7.32
N THR A 53 8.54 -0.09 7.42
CA THR A 53 7.70 -1.13 6.84
C THR A 53 7.70 -1.04 5.32
N ALA A 54 7.65 0.16 4.73
CA ALA A 54 7.76 0.33 3.28
C ALA A 54 9.12 -0.18 2.76
N MET A 55 10.21 0.10 3.47
CA MET A 55 11.54 -0.44 3.17
C MET A 55 11.53 -1.97 3.23
N LEU A 56 10.96 -2.56 4.29
CA LEU A 56 10.91 -4.01 4.45
C LEU A 56 10.12 -4.69 3.32
N GLU A 57 8.95 -4.14 2.95
CA GLU A 57 8.17 -4.62 1.80
C GLU A 57 8.99 -4.58 0.50
N LYS A 58 9.78 -3.53 0.28
CA LYS A 58 10.67 -3.46 -0.90
C LYS A 58 11.77 -4.54 -0.84
N LEU A 59 12.40 -4.70 0.31
CA LEU A 59 13.55 -5.60 0.51
C LEU A 59 13.17 -7.08 0.41
N VAL A 60 11.99 -7.49 0.89
CA VAL A 60 11.54 -8.89 0.77
C VAL A 60 11.24 -9.29 -0.68
N HIS A 61 10.97 -8.32 -1.55
CA HIS A 61 10.76 -8.54 -2.98
C HIS A 61 12.02 -8.41 -3.83
N ALA A 62 13.14 -7.95 -3.27
CA ALA A 62 14.34 -7.62 -4.03
C ALA A 62 15.29 -8.81 -4.27
N ASN A 63 14.92 -10.04 -3.88
CA ASN A 63 15.69 -11.27 -4.10
C ASN A 63 17.19 -11.12 -3.76
N THR A 64 17.52 -10.50 -2.62
CA THR A 64 18.90 -10.24 -2.14
C THR A 64 19.75 -9.30 -3.01
N VAL A 65 19.15 -8.62 -4.00
CA VAL A 65 19.81 -7.57 -4.77
C VAL A 65 19.26 -6.22 -4.31
N MET A 66 20.14 -5.33 -3.85
CA MET A 66 19.72 -4.00 -3.42
C MET A 66 19.02 -3.25 -4.58
N PRO A 67 17.79 -2.78 -4.38
CA PRO A 67 17.06 -2.12 -5.45
C PRO A 67 17.68 -0.74 -5.70
N ALA A 68 18.23 -0.54 -6.89
CA ALA A 68 18.84 0.72 -7.27
C ALA A 68 17.80 1.84 -7.43
N ASN A 69 18.25 3.08 -7.33
CA ASN A 69 17.49 4.31 -7.59
C ASN A 69 16.16 4.46 -6.83
N GLN A 70 15.99 3.78 -5.70
CA GLN A 70 14.72 3.86 -4.97
C GLN A 70 14.59 5.22 -4.27
N HIS A 71 13.41 5.80 -4.41
CA HIS A 71 12.99 7.00 -3.70
C HIS A 71 11.71 6.70 -2.91
N TYR A 72 11.55 7.39 -1.78
CA TYR A 72 10.33 7.35 -1.02
C TYR A 72 9.53 8.65 -1.23
N ILE A 73 8.21 8.53 -1.14
CA ILE A 73 7.32 9.66 -0.94
C ILE A 73 6.64 9.50 0.41
N ARG A 74 6.52 10.62 1.14
CA ARG A 74 5.64 10.73 2.30
C ARG A 74 4.27 11.19 1.80
N ILE A 75 3.24 10.46 2.19
CA ILE A 75 1.85 10.69 1.79
C ILE A 75 1.09 11.17 3.04
N THR A 76 0.39 12.30 2.91
CA THR A 76 -0.43 12.89 3.96
C THR A 76 -1.90 12.61 3.66
N ILE A 77 -2.56 11.91 4.58
CA ILE A 77 -3.98 11.62 4.53
C ILE A 77 -4.65 12.56 5.53
N PRO A 78 -5.46 13.55 5.09
CA PRO A 78 -6.13 14.46 6.01
C PRO A 78 -7.17 13.73 6.86
N ASN A 79 -7.65 14.39 7.91
CA ASN A 79 -8.85 13.92 8.61
C ASN A 79 -10.06 13.95 7.66
N GLY A 80 -11.10 13.18 7.97
CA GLY A 80 -12.31 13.13 7.15
C GLY A 80 -12.27 12.12 6.00
N VAL A 81 -11.13 11.46 5.73
CA VAL A 81 -11.02 10.42 4.69
C VAL A 81 -11.64 9.12 5.17
N SER A 82 -12.46 8.48 4.33
CA SER A 82 -13.08 7.19 4.64
C SER A 82 -12.08 6.03 4.63
N TYR A 83 -12.25 5.11 5.58
CA TYR A 83 -11.43 3.92 5.69
C TYR A 83 -12.21 2.67 6.16
N GLU A 84 -11.68 1.51 5.78
CA GLU A 84 -12.05 0.21 6.33
C GLU A 84 -10.80 -0.49 6.89
N VAL A 85 -10.99 -1.40 7.85
CA VAL A 85 -9.94 -2.29 8.34
C VAL A 85 -10.29 -3.71 7.90
N PHE A 86 -9.35 -4.40 7.27
CA PHE A 86 -9.54 -5.79 6.89
C PHE A 86 -9.71 -6.66 8.15
N PRO A 87 -10.84 -7.40 8.30
CA PRO A 87 -11.14 -8.13 9.52
C PRO A 87 -10.46 -9.51 9.50
N THR A 88 -9.17 -9.56 9.81
CA THR A 88 -8.34 -10.79 9.77
C THR A 88 -8.98 -11.99 10.45
N ALA A 89 -9.66 -11.79 11.58
CA ALA A 89 -10.35 -12.85 12.34
C ALA A 89 -11.47 -13.56 11.55
N LYS A 90 -12.02 -12.94 10.50
CA LYS A 90 -13.08 -13.51 9.65
C LYS A 90 -12.54 -14.25 8.43
N PHE A 91 -11.25 -14.11 8.12
CA PHE A 91 -10.65 -14.55 6.87
C PHE A 91 -9.41 -15.42 7.13
N SER A 92 -9.60 -16.60 7.71
CA SER A 92 -8.50 -17.54 7.96
C SER A 92 -7.72 -17.86 6.67
N GLY A 93 -6.39 -17.86 6.73
CA GLY A 93 -5.50 -18.14 5.60
C GLY A 93 -5.13 -16.94 4.72
N TRP A 94 -5.58 -15.72 5.05
CA TRP A 94 -5.22 -14.48 4.34
C TRP A 94 -3.69 -14.25 4.26
N ASP A 95 -2.96 -14.76 5.25
CA ASP A 95 -1.52 -14.62 5.46
C ASP A 95 -0.71 -15.79 4.86
N GLY A 96 -1.38 -16.70 4.16
CA GLY A 96 -0.75 -17.83 3.49
C GLY A 96 -0.11 -17.46 2.14
N LYS A 97 0.45 -18.48 1.48
CA LYS A 97 1.01 -18.36 0.12
C LYS A 97 -0.06 -18.04 -0.93
N ARG A 98 -1.29 -18.52 -0.72
CA ARG A 98 -2.43 -18.24 -1.60
C ARG A 98 -2.96 -16.84 -1.30
N GLU A 99 -3.18 -16.06 -2.34
CA GLU A 99 -3.63 -14.66 -2.21
C GLU A 99 -5.10 -14.48 -2.58
N ASP A 100 -5.80 -15.56 -2.95
CA ASP A 100 -7.18 -15.51 -3.46
C ASP A 100 -8.12 -14.76 -2.52
N ILE A 101 -8.05 -15.02 -1.21
CA ILE A 101 -8.87 -14.36 -0.18
C ILE A 101 -8.65 -12.84 -0.20
N CYS A 102 -7.39 -12.42 -0.24
CA CYS A 102 -7.00 -11.02 -0.20
C CYS A 102 -7.38 -10.31 -1.51
N LYS A 103 -7.14 -10.95 -2.66
CA LYS A 103 -7.51 -10.43 -3.98
C LYS A 103 -9.02 -10.29 -4.15
N THR A 104 -9.80 -11.32 -3.77
CA THR A 104 -11.26 -11.28 -3.80
C THR A 104 -11.80 -10.18 -2.89
N PHE A 105 -11.26 -10.05 -1.67
CA PHE A 105 -11.69 -8.99 -0.75
C PHE A 105 -11.39 -7.60 -1.30
N GLY A 106 -10.17 -7.39 -1.79
CA GLY A 106 -9.71 -6.09 -2.30
C GLY A 106 -10.43 -5.67 -3.58
N GLU A 107 -10.67 -6.59 -4.51
CA GLU A 107 -11.47 -6.31 -5.71
C GLU A 107 -12.91 -5.93 -5.34
N ALA A 108 -13.56 -6.68 -4.44
CA ALA A 108 -14.91 -6.37 -4.00
C ALA A 108 -14.98 -5.05 -3.22
N TRP A 109 -13.93 -4.69 -2.48
CA TRP A 109 -13.79 -3.39 -1.82
C TRP A 109 -13.69 -2.25 -2.82
N PHE A 110 -12.79 -2.39 -3.80
CA PHE A 110 -12.54 -1.41 -4.84
C PHE A 110 -13.79 -1.19 -5.72
N ALA A 111 -14.38 -2.27 -6.23
CA ALA A 111 -15.52 -2.22 -7.15
C ALA A 111 -16.77 -1.60 -6.53
N ALA A 112 -16.99 -1.84 -5.23
CA ALA A 112 -18.10 -1.24 -4.50
C ALA A 112 -17.80 0.19 -4.00
N GLY A 113 -16.57 0.70 -4.17
CA GLY A 113 -16.17 2.03 -3.73
C GLY A 113 -16.46 2.27 -2.25
N ARG A 114 -16.24 1.27 -1.39
CA ARG A 114 -16.76 1.31 -0.01
C ARG A 114 -16.05 2.35 0.88
N SER A 115 -14.78 2.60 0.62
CA SER A 115 -13.97 3.63 1.27
C SER A 115 -12.78 4.02 0.39
N ALA A 116 -12.15 5.16 0.66
CA ALA A 116 -10.89 5.54 0.00
C ALA A 116 -9.71 4.70 0.49
N LEU A 117 -9.70 4.32 1.76
CA LEU A 117 -8.60 3.58 2.37
C LEU A 117 -9.03 2.18 2.81
N LEU A 118 -8.16 1.20 2.63
CA LEU A 118 -8.25 -0.11 3.25
C LEU A 118 -6.97 -0.40 4.03
N LEU A 119 -7.09 -0.46 5.35
CA LEU A 119 -6.00 -0.80 6.26
C LEU A 119 -5.89 -2.33 6.34
N VAL A 120 -4.71 -2.84 6.02
CA VAL A 120 -4.41 -4.27 6.01
C VAL A 120 -3.12 -4.55 6.77
N PRO A 121 -2.92 -5.75 7.34
CA PRO A 121 -1.64 -6.08 7.96
C PRO A 121 -0.52 -6.15 6.92
N SER A 122 0.71 -5.80 7.31
CA SER A 122 1.91 -6.12 6.54
C SER A 122 2.26 -7.60 6.71
N ILE A 123 2.59 -8.28 5.61
CA ILE A 123 3.03 -9.69 5.65
C ILE A 123 4.41 -9.82 6.30
N PRO A 124 5.44 -9.05 5.90
CA PRO A 124 6.76 -9.16 6.51
C PRO A 124 6.85 -8.59 7.93
N ALA A 125 5.97 -7.64 8.31
CA ALA A 125 5.89 -7.10 9.68
C ALA A 125 4.44 -7.16 10.20
N ARG A 126 4.01 -8.32 10.70
CA ARG A 126 2.58 -8.59 11.05
C ARG A 126 1.95 -7.71 12.12
N VAL A 127 2.77 -7.02 12.92
CA VAL A 127 2.30 -6.02 13.90
C VAL A 127 1.95 -4.69 13.21
N GLU A 128 2.60 -4.42 12.08
CA GLU A 128 2.47 -3.20 11.29
C GLU A 128 1.37 -3.29 10.24
N ARG A 129 0.96 -2.13 9.71
CA ARG A 129 -0.08 -2.03 8.70
C ARG A 129 0.42 -1.42 7.40
N ASN A 130 -0.17 -1.91 6.31
CA ASN A 130 -0.20 -1.24 5.03
C ASN A 130 -1.53 -0.48 4.88
N ILE A 131 -1.47 0.64 4.16
CA ILE A 131 -2.63 1.45 3.81
C ILE A 131 -2.78 1.37 2.30
N LEU A 132 -3.87 0.76 1.84
CA LEU A 132 -4.22 0.68 0.43
C LEU A 132 -5.11 1.87 0.10
N ILE A 133 -4.78 2.60 -0.96
CA ILE A 133 -5.55 3.75 -1.42
C ILE A 133 -6.27 3.34 -2.70
N ASN A 134 -7.59 3.56 -2.75
CA ASN A 134 -8.39 3.48 -3.96
C ASN A 134 -8.38 4.87 -4.63
N PRO A 135 -7.57 5.08 -5.69
CA PRO A 135 -7.48 6.40 -6.33
C PRO A 135 -8.78 6.81 -7.06
N ALA A 136 -9.68 5.86 -7.34
CA ALA A 136 -10.97 6.14 -7.98
C ALA A 136 -12.05 6.61 -6.98
N HIS A 137 -11.80 6.53 -5.66
CA HIS A 137 -12.75 6.97 -4.65
C HIS A 137 -12.72 8.50 -4.49
N PRO A 138 -13.86 9.21 -4.38
CA PRO A 138 -13.89 10.67 -4.24
C PRO A 138 -13.05 11.22 -3.09
N ASP A 139 -13.12 10.61 -1.90
CA ASP A 139 -12.33 11.05 -0.73
C ASP A 139 -10.81 10.96 -0.93
N ALA A 140 -10.33 10.16 -1.90
CA ALA A 140 -8.89 10.04 -2.17
C ALA A 140 -8.30 11.33 -2.78
N GLN A 141 -9.14 12.22 -3.34
CA GLN A 141 -8.70 13.50 -3.91
C GLN A 141 -8.08 14.45 -2.87
N ALA A 142 -8.41 14.27 -1.59
CA ALA A 142 -7.87 15.07 -0.51
C ALA A 142 -6.46 14.61 -0.07
N ILE A 143 -5.99 13.45 -0.52
CA ILE A 143 -4.70 12.88 -0.15
C ILE A 143 -3.60 13.58 -0.96
N SER A 144 -2.56 14.05 -0.26
CA SER A 144 -1.40 14.68 -0.88
C SER A 144 -0.12 13.90 -0.63
N PHE A 145 0.93 14.17 -1.39
CA PHE A 145 2.24 13.54 -1.23
C PHE A 145 3.35 14.54 -1.51
N ASP A 146 4.49 14.32 -0.83
CA ASP A 146 5.68 15.14 -0.99
C ASP A 146 6.48 14.75 -2.24
N LEU A 147 7.51 15.55 -2.56
CA LEU A 147 8.47 15.21 -3.60
C LEU A 147 9.22 13.90 -3.25
N PRO A 148 9.59 13.08 -4.25
CA PRO A 148 10.41 11.90 -4.02
C PRO A 148 11.77 12.25 -3.43
N GLU A 149 12.16 11.51 -2.38
CA GLU A 149 13.45 11.64 -1.72
C GLU A 149 14.26 10.34 -1.85
N PRO A 150 15.58 10.41 -2.12
CA PRO A 150 16.40 9.21 -2.34
C PRO A 150 16.51 8.37 -1.06
N ILE A 151 16.51 7.05 -1.25
CA ILE A 151 16.81 6.10 -0.18
C ILE A 151 18.28 5.72 -0.22
N TRP A 152 18.92 5.81 0.94
CA TRP A 152 20.27 5.35 1.17
C TRP A 152 20.21 3.98 1.82
N TRP A 153 20.31 2.93 1.02
CA TRP A 153 20.37 1.57 1.54
C TRP A 153 21.66 1.36 2.31
N ASP A 154 21.57 0.68 3.46
CA ASP A 154 22.73 0.28 4.22
C ASP A 154 23.28 -1.03 3.66
N ASP A 155 24.56 -1.06 3.28
CA ASP A 155 25.21 -2.23 2.69
C ASP A 155 25.11 -3.49 3.58
N ARG A 156 24.95 -3.32 4.90
CA ARG A 156 24.80 -4.44 5.86
C ARG A 156 23.48 -5.19 5.72
N LEU A 157 22.50 -4.70 4.95
CA LEU A 157 21.19 -5.32 4.83
C LEU A 157 21.22 -6.72 4.20
N TYR A 158 22.21 -7.02 3.34
CA TYR A 158 22.38 -8.34 2.71
C TYR A 158 23.72 -9.03 2.95
N GLY A 159 24.62 -8.41 3.72
CA GLY A 159 25.93 -8.99 4.08
C GLY A 159 27.04 -8.52 3.18
#